data_AF-A0ABD3KRH4-F1
#
_entry.id   AF-A0ABD3KRH4-F1
#
_cell.length_a   1.000
_cell.length_b   1.000
_cell.length_c   1.000
_cell.angle_alpha   90.00
_cell.angle_beta   90.00
_cell.angle_gamma   90.00
#
_symmetry.space_group_name_H-M   'P 1'
#
loop_
_entity.id
_entity.type
_entity.pdbx_description
1 polymer ?
#
loop_
_entity_poly.entity_id
_entity_poly.type
_entity_poly.pdbx_seq_one_letter_code
_entity_poly.pdbx_strand_id
1 'polypeptide(L)'
;MAKHTIVASVLLLVCIAVSKPALAAVEIAPAYDDSLKGCDKQMTQPCGRELFHNIFQDGPDVSNSCCGILVKMGGPCHSEFVDVVLSKKQFHARTAEYLKRSINTWKRCKSIVLGH
;
A
#
# COMPACT_ATOMS: atom_id res chain seq x y z
N MET A 1 -25.60 55.82 33.82
CA MET A 1 -24.35 56.23 33.14
C MET A 1 -23.17 55.61 33.88
N ALA A 2 -22.03 55.42 33.20
CA ALA A 2 -20.82 54.67 33.61
C ALA A 2 -20.97 53.15 33.40
N LYS A 3 -20.76 52.57 32.21
CA LYS A 3 -19.60 52.55 31.30
C LYS A 3 -18.31 51.99 31.94
N HIS A 4 -17.92 50.82 31.42
CA HIS A 4 -16.56 50.34 31.25
C HIS A 4 -15.81 49.99 32.55
N THR A 5 -16.12 48.81 33.10
CA THR A 5 -15.13 48.00 33.79
C THR A 5 -14.06 47.57 32.78
N ILE A 6 -13.12 48.49 32.60
CA ILE A 6 -11.80 48.30 32.02
C ILE A 6 -11.06 47.35 32.97
N VAL A 7 -11.35 46.06 32.85
CA VAL A 7 -10.43 44.99 33.23
C VAL A 7 -9.49 44.89 32.02
N ALA A 8 -8.48 45.76 31.92
CA ALA A 8 -7.21 45.55 32.62
C ALA A 8 -6.78 44.09 32.54
N SER A 9 -6.74 43.54 31.33
CA SER A 9 -5.99 42.33 31.00
C SER A 9 -5.44 42.47 29.58
N VAL A 10 -4.72 43.58 29.38
CA VAL A 10 -3.71 43.72 28.33
C VAL A 10 -2.58 42.74 28.68
N LEU A 11 -2.75 41.45 28.40
CA LEU A 11 -1.68 40.47 28.48
C LEU A 11 -1.89 39.40 27.40
N LEU A 12 -0.88 39.29 26.53
CA LEU A 12 -0.67 38.31 25.48
C LEU A 12 -1.64 38.37 24.27
N LEU A 13 -1.25 39.22 23.32
CA LEU A 13 -1.31 38.88 21.90
C LEU A 13 -0.59 37.54 21.68
N VAL A 14 -1.30 36.43 21.84
CA VAL A 14 -0.83 35.13 21.37
C VAL A 14 -0.91 35.19 19.84
N CYS A 15 0.21 35.56 19.22
CA CYS A 15 0.48 35.23 17.84
C CYS A 15 0.55 33.70 17.76
N ILE A 16 -0.61 33.04 17.68
CA ILE A 16 -0.68 31.65 17.24
C ILE A 16 -0.33 31.71 15.75
N ALA A 17 0.97 31.71 15.48
CA ALA A 17 1.47 31.25 14.20
C ALA A 17 0.88 29.86 14.05
N VAL A 18 -0.13 29.74 13.19
CA VAL A 18 -0.69 28.47 12.79
C VAL A 18 0.44 27.74 12.08
N SER A 19 1.22 26.99 12.86
CA SER A 19 2.06 25.92 12.36
C SER A 19 1.11 25.02 11.59
N LYS A 20 1.12 25.14 10.26
CA LYS A 20 0.48 24.18 9.38
C LYS A 20 0.92 22.80 9.87
N PRO A 21 0.03 21.95 10.40
CA PRO A 21 0.41 20.57 10.54
C PRO A 21 0.64 20.10 9.10
N ALA A 22 1.88 19.74 8.78
CA ALA A 22 2.16 18.99 7.58
C ALA A 22 1.34 17.71 7.72
N LEU A 23 0.23 17.66 7.00
CA LEU A 23 -0.55 16.45 6.84
C LEU A 23 0.38 15.49 6.09
N ALA A 24 1.18 14.74 6.84
CA ALA A 24 1.81 13.56 6.33
C ALA A 24 0.66 12.76 5.71
N ALA A 25 0.71 12.58 4.40
CA ALA A 25 -0.12 11.60 3.75
C ALA A 25 0.22 10.27 4.45
N VAL A 26 -0.63 9.87 5.39
CA VAL A 26 -0.68 8.49 5.83
C VAL A 26 -1.12 7.77 4.58
N GLU A 27 -0.14 7.26 3.82
CA GLU A 27 -0.40 6.20 2.86
C GLU A 27 -1.11 5.12 3.69
N ILE A 28 -2.41 4.98 3.47
CA ILE A 28 -3.18 3.89 4.04
C ILE A 28 -2.58 2.66 3.37
N ALA A 29 -1.60 2.06 4.04
CA ALA A 29 -1.06 0.77 3.63
C ALA A 29 -2.26 -0.16 3.42
N PRO A 30 -2.28 -0.97 2.34
CA PRO A 30 -3.39 -1.87 2.10
C PRO A 30 -3.67 -2.66 3.38
N ALA A 31 -4.93 -2.66 3.80
CA ALA A 31 -5.37 -3.34 5.02
C ALA A 31 -4.80 -4.77 5.02
N TYR A 32 -4.05 -5.09 6.07
CA TYR A 32 -3.44 -6.41 6.26
C TYR A 32 -4.55 -7.46 6.41
N ASP A 33 -4.47 -8.55 5.65
CA ASP A 33 -5.43 -9.66 5.68
C ASP A 33 -4.78 -10.85 6.41
N ASP A 34 -5.41 -11.32 7.48
CA ASP A 34 -4.91 -12.41 8.32
C ASP A 34 -4.72 -13.73 7.56
N SER A 35 -5.32 -13.88 6.37
CA SER A 35 -5.10 -15.05 5.51
C SER A 35 -3.65 -15.13 5.05
N LEU A 36 -2.97 -14.00 4.86
CA LEU A 36 -1.56 -13.94 4.43
C LEU A 36 -0.55 -14.32 5.53
N LYS A 37 -1.02 -14.80 6.69
CA LYS A 37 -0.19 -15.12 7.85
C LYS A 37 0.80 -16.24 7.52
N GLY A 38 2.08 -15.89 7.46
CA GLY A 38 3.17 -16.79 7.07
C GLY A 38 3.72 -16.48 5.68
N CYS A 39 2.93 -15.86 4.81
CA CYS A 39 3.35 -15.32 3.52
C CYS A 39 3.90 -13.90 3.64
N ASP A 40 3.36 -13.12 4.57
CA ASP A 40 3.73 -11.75 4.89
C ASP A 40 5.13 -11.59 5.49
N LYS A 41 5.70 -12.65 6.08
CA LYS A 41 6.99 -12.56 6.82
C LYS A 41 8.18 -12.05 5.99
N GLN A 42 8.12 -12.17 4.66
CA GLN A 42 9.21 -11.75 3.77
C GLN A 42 8.81 -10.64 2.79
N MET A 43 7.51 -10.36 2.63
CA MET A 43 7.06 -9.31 1.72
C MET A 43 7.33 -7.94 2.32
N THR A 44 8.08 -7.10 1.61
CA THR A 44 8.23 -5.70 2.02
C THR A 44 7.05 -4.88 1.50
N GLN A 45 6.65 -3.83 2.22
CA GLN A 45 5.58 -2.94 1.78
C GLN A 45 5.81 -2.35 0.37
N PRO A 46 7.03 -1.91 -0.02
CA PRO A 46 7.28 -1.45 -1.39
C PRO A 46 7.04 -2.54 -2.44
N CYS A 47 7.53 -3.76 -2.21
CA CYS A 47 7.35 -4.87 -3.14
C CYS A 47 5.87 -5.29 -3.24
N GLY A 48 5.15 -5.30 -2.12
CA GLY A 48 3.70 -5.53 -2.13
C GLY A 48 2.94 -4.48 -2.95
N ARG A 49 3.32 -3.20 -2.88
CA ARG A 49 2.74 -2.14 -3.71
C ARG A 49 3.06 -2.32 -5.19
N GLU A 50 4.31 -2.64 -5.55
CA GLU A 50 4.69 -2.92 -6.93
C GLU A 50 3.86 -4.06 -7.51
N LEU A 51 3.76 -5.18 -6.77
CA LEU A 51 2.99 -6.34 -7.17
C LEU A 51 1.50 -6.00 -7.34
N PHE A 52 0.94 -5.25 -6.39
CA PHE A 52 -0.45 -4.82 -6.45
C PHE A 52 -0.72 -3.94 -7.67
N HIS A 53 0.11 -2.92 -7.91
CA HIS A 53 -0.06 -2.01 -9.04
C HIS A 53 0.06 -2.74 -10.38
N ASN A 54 1.07 -3.60 -10.51
CA ASN A 54 1.29 -4.40 -11.70
C ASN A 54 0.07 -5.27 -12.06
N ILE A 55 -0.51 -5.97 -11.07
CA ILE A 55 -1.62 -6.89 -11.32
C ILE A 55 -2.94 -6.14 -11.46
N PHE A 56 -3.26 -5.25 -10.54
CA PHE A 56 -4.62 -4.72 -10.36
C PHE A 56 -4.85 -3.30 -10.90
N GLN A 57 -3.79 -2.57 -11.24
CA GLN A 57 -3.88 -1.16 -11.65
C GLN A 57 -3.18 -0.84 -12.97
N ASP A 58 -2.95 -1.83 -13.83
CA ASP A 58 -2.28 -1.61 -15.12
C ASP A 58 -0.86 -0.99 -14.94
N GLY A 59 -0.23 -1.24 -13.79
CA GLY A 59 1.06 -0.67 -13.42
C GLY A 59 2.26 -1.32 -14.14
N PRO A 60 3.47 -0.75 -13.96
CA PRO A 60 4.68 -1.25 -14.59
C PRO A 60 5.05 -2.65 -14.10
N ASP A 61 6.01 -3.27 -14.79
CA ASP A 61 6.59 -4.54 -14.38
C ASP A 61 7.19 -4.48 -12.96
N VAL A 62 7.00 -5.56 -12.20
CA VAL A 62 7.60 -5.74 -10.88
C VAL A 62 9.14 -5.76 -10.99
N SER A 63 9.82 -5.02 -10.12
CA SER A 63 11.29 -4.92 -10.12
C SER A 63 11.97 -6.29 -9.91
N ASN A 64 13.22 -6.42 -10.36
CA ASN A 64 13.97 -7.67 -10.20
C ASN A 64 14.21 -8.03 -8.73
N SER A 65 14.43 -7.02 -7.87
CA SER A 65 14.57 -7.21 -6.42
C SER A 65 13.27 -7.73 -5.80
N CYS A 66 12.14 -7.15 -6.17
CA CYS A 66 10.83 -7.63 -5.72
C CYS A 66 10.51 -9.02 -6.27
N CYS A 67 10.90 -9.35 -7.51
CA CYS A 67 10.80 -10.71 -8.02
C CYS A 67 11.59 -11.72 -7.18
N GLY A 68 12.79 -11.37 -6.70
CA GLY A 68 13.56 -12.22 -5.79
C GLY A 68 12.80 -12.54 -4.49
N ILE A 69 12.16 -11.52 -3.89
CA ILE A 69 11.32 -11.68 -2.70
C ILE A 69 10.11 -12.56 -3.01
N LEU A 70 9.40 -12.27 -4.10
CA LEU A 70 8.19 -12.98 -4.51
C LEU A 70 8.45 -14.47 -4.74
N VAL A 71 9.54 -14.81 -5.46
CA VAL A 71 9.91 -16.21 -5.71
C VAL A 71 10.32 -16.89 -4.41
N LYS A 72 11.03 -16.21 -3.50
CA LYS A 72 11.40 -16.73 -2.19
C LYS A 72 10.19 -17.01 -1.28
N MET A 73 9.14 -16.20 -1.38
CA MET A 73 7.86 -16.44 -0.70
C MET A 73 7.13 -17.66 -1.26
N GLY A 74 7.27 -17.90 -2.57
CA GLY A 74 6.73 -19.07 -3.22
C GLY A 74 5.35 -18.85 -3.86
N GLY A 75 5.01 -19.79 -4.75
CA GLY A 75 3.78 -19.73 -5.55
C GLY A 75 2.49 -19.69 -4.73
N PRO A 76 2.34 -20.48 -3.65
CA PRO A 76 1.14 -20.41 -2.81
C PRO A 76 0.89 -19.02 -2.22
N CYS A 77 1.93 -18.35 -1.73
CA CYS A 77 1.81 -17.00 -1.18
C CYS A 77 1.46 -15.95 -2.22
N HIS A 78 1.99 -16.09 -3.45
CA HIS A 78 1.59 -15.25 -4.58
C HIS A 78 0.11 -15.45 -4.94
N SER A 79 -0.35 -16.71 -5.01
CA SER A 79 -1.76 -17.02 -5.29
C SER A 79 -2.69 -16.48 -4.21
N GLU A 80 -2.36 -16.68 -2.93
CA GLU A 80 -3.18 -16.22 -1.82
C GLU A 80 -3.29 -14.69 -1.77
N PHE A 81 -2.21 -13.95 -2.04
CA PHE A 81 -2.25 -12.50 -2.20
C PHE A 81 -3.26 -12.07 -3.27
N VAL A 82 -3.25 -12.76 -4.42
CA VAL A 82 -4.14 -12.45 -5.54
C VAL A 82 -5.59 -12.77 -5.15
N ASP A 83 -5.84 -13.90 -4.51
CA ASP A 83 -7.18 -14.33 -4.09
C ASP A 83 -7.78 -13.40 -3.04
N VAL A 84 -6.98 -12.95 -2.06
CA VAL A 84 -7.40 -11.96 -1.05
C VAL A 84 -7.84 -10.66 -1.72
N VAL A 85 -7.09 -10.16 -2.71
CA VAL A 85 -7.47 -8.94 -3.43
C VAL A 85 -8.73 -9.19 -4.27
N LEU A 86 -8.80 -10.31 -4.99
CA LEU A 86 -9.97 -10.67 -5.81
C LEU A 86 -11.24 -10.91 -5.00
N SER A 87 -11.13 -11.23 -3.70
CA SER A 87 -12.28 -11.35 -2.79
C SER A 87 -13.03 -10.02 -2.60
N LYS A 88 -12.38 -8.88 -2.91
CA LYS A 88 -13.00 -7.56 -2.79
C LYS A 88 -13.83 -7.27 -4.04
N LYS A 89 -15.11 -6.94 -3.84
CA LYS A 89 -16.09 -6.67 -4.91
C LYS A 89 -15.61 -5.75 -6.02
N GLN A 90 -14.77 -4.76 -5.70
CA GLN A 90 -14.25 -3.79 -6.66
C GLN A 90 -13.40 -4.41 -7.79
N PHE A 91 -12.87 -5.63 -7.60
CA PHE A 91 -12.03 -6.29 -8.61
C PHE A 91 -12.77 -7.35 -9.44
N HIS A 92 -14.01 -7.70 -9.09
CA HIS A 92 -14.74 -8.82 -9.71
C HIS A 92 -14.95 -8.66 -11.23
N ALA A 93 -15.16 -7.43 -11.70
CA ALA A 93 -15.44 -7.17 -13.12
C ALA A 93 -14.26 -7.50 -14.05
N ARG A 94 -13.03 -7.48 -13.53
CA ARG A 94 -11.79 -7.71 -14.30
C ARG A 94 -11.01 -8.94 -13.80
N THR A 95 -11.64 -9.84 -13.05
CA THR A 95 -10.99 -11.03 -12.46
C THR A 95 -10.13 -11.82 -13.46
N ALA A 96 -10.66 -12.14 -14.65
CA ALA A 96 -9.93 -12.90 -15.65
C ALA A 96 -8.64 -12.21 -16.11
N GLU A 97 -8.67 -10.89 -16.22
CA GLU A 97 -7.52 -10.08 -16.62
C GLU A 97 -6.47 -10.02 -15.50
N TYR A 98 -6.90 -9.83 -14.26
CA TYR A 98 -6.01 -9.83 -13.10
C TYR A 98 -5.33 -11.18 -12.89
N LEU A 99 -6.05 -12.29 -13.08
CA LEU A 99 -5.47 -13.63 -13.04
C LEU A 99 -4.43 -13.83 -14.15
N LYS A 100 -4.72 -13.37 -15.38
CA LYS A 100 -3.76 -13.43 -16.50
C LYS A 100 -2.47 -12.67 -16.17
N ARG A 101 -2.60 -11.45 -15.60
CA ARG A 101 -1.45 -10.64 -15.18
C ARG A 101 -0.67 -11.30 -14.07
N SER A 102 -1.35 -11.76 -13.02
CA SER A 102 -0.76 -12.52 -11.92
C SER A 102 0.10 -13.70 -12.42
N ILE A 103 -0.41 -14.50 -13.36
CA ILE A 103 0.32 -15.64 -13.96
C ILE A 103 1.55 -15.15 -14.73
N ASN A 104 1.41 -14.09 -15.52
CA ASN A 104 2.51 -13.53 -16.31
C ASN A 104 3.63 -12.99 -15.40
N THR A 105 3.26 -12.25 -14.36
CA THR A 105 4.18 -11.69 -13.37
C THR A 105 4.93 -12.79 -12.63
N TRP A 106 4.23 -13.84 -12.18
CA TRP A 106 4.86 -15.01 -11.57
C TRP A 106 5.85 -15.71 -12.51
N LYS A 107 5.46 -15.97 -13.76
CA LYS A 107 6.34 -16.58 -14.77
C LYS A 107 7.59 -15.74 -15.03
N ARG A 108 7.43 -14.43 -15.21
CA ARG A 108 8.54 -13.49 -15.40
C ARG A 108 9.48 -13.48 -14.21
N CYS A 109 8.96 -13.35 -12.99
CA CYS A 109 9.79 -13.35 -11.79
C CYS A 109 10.54 -14.67 -11.60
N LYS A 110 9.90 -15.82 -11.85
CA LYS A 110 10.60 -17.12 -11.85
C LYS A 110 11.72 -17.16 -12.90
N SER A 111 11.48 -16.64 -14.10
CA SER A 111 12.51 -16.61 -15.15
C SER A 111 13.72 -15.77 -14.75
N ILE A 112 13.52 -14.65 -14.04
CA ILE A 112 14.62 -13.79 -13.57
C ILE A 112 15.44 -14.50 -12.49
N VAL A 113 14.78 -15.24 -11.59
CA VAL A 113 15.44 -15.85 -10.43
C VAL A 113 16.05 -17.22 -10.74
N LEU A 114 15.42 -18.02 -11.61
CA LEU A 114 15.83 -19.39 -11.94
C LEU A 114 16.58 -19.49 -13.28
N GLY A 115 16.67 -18.39 -14.03
CA GLY A 115 17.20 -18.34 -15.40
C GLY A 115 18.62 -17.80 -15.52
N HIS A 116 19.47 -18.01 -14.51
CA HIS A 116 20.93 -17.91 -14.60
C HIS A 116 21.57 -19.12 -13.93
#